data_AF-A0A7C5W733-F1
#
_entry.id   AF-A0A7C5W733-F1
#
_cell.length_a   1.000
_cell.length_b   1.000
_cell.length_c   1.000
_cell.angle_alpha   90.00
_cell.angle_beta   90.00
_cell.angle_gamma   90.00
#
_symmetry.space_group_name_H-M   'P 1'
#
loop_
_entity.id
_entity.type
_entity.pdbx_description
1 polymer ?
#
loop_
_entity_poly.entity_id
_entity_poly.type
_entity_poly.pdbx_seq_one_letter_code
_entity_poly.pdbx_strand_id
1 'polypeptide(L)'
;IYTDIDEDYALATAVKMDEFYRRFTSIFIGGFKVNARPELYVMKTKNSYASAVMSWSGGRMSVPGWSAGLFARFGGSYALFGCAEYGEDQLHETLFHEGTHQLLQFYIGAEFPRWFNEGVATNFQDWDVSLSAERNVYEEIWKSEFARYVYEMAKGEKGRGKPDLIKLMNSTDNDWLYTGDPRPLYAQAWAFVNFVLSAGKIGERYFNMLITQFRAGKDPAKVLPLNERVALAAQWDNYITGVIVPHFEFSTSIEELVKAGKTDDAAKLLESALASYPKNNALLYYKGLLALGAGDAQTALDVLKPLDGAFPRHPRLYRALGMAANSASDRTNARKWLAKALAEDYRDDEVRKLLDGK
;
A
#
# COMPACT_ATOMS: atom_id res chain seq x y z
N ILE A 1 -15.04 14.20 16.40
CA ILE A 1 -15.46 12.80 16.30
C ILE A 1 -16.78 12.66 17.06
N TYR A 2 -17.76 11.98 16.48
CA TYR A 2 -19.01 11.61 17.15
C TYR A 2 -18.93 10.12 17.46
N THR A 3 -19.22 9.72 18.70
CA THR A 3 -18.93 8.34 19.13
C THR A 3 -19.68 7.93 20.40
N ASP A 4 -19.84 6.61 20.57
CA ASP A 4 -20.25 5.91 21.79
C ASP A 4 -19.16 4.93 22.30
N ILE A 5 -17.93 5.01 21.77
CA ILE A 5 -16.76 4.32 22.32
C ILE A 5 -16.15 5.14 23.48
N ASP A 6 -15.20 4.53 24.19
CA ASP A 6 -14.45 5.19 25.25
C ASP A 6 -13.65 6.40 24.74
N GLU A 7 -13.51 7.45 25.57
CA GLU A 7 -12.87 8.72 25.19
C GLU A 7 -11.40 8.54 24.77
N ASP A 8 -10.63 7.72 25.50
CA ASP A 8 -9.22 7.48 25.18
C ASP A 8 -9.08 6.78 23.84
N TYR A 9 -9.97 5.81 23.57
CA TYR A 9 -9.97 5.10 22.31
C TYR A 9 -10.38 6.02 21.14
N ALA A 10 -11.38 6.88 21.35
CA ALA A 10 -11.79 7.87 20.36
C ALA A 10 -10.69 8.87 20.04
N LEU A 11 -9.94 9.33 21.05
CA LEU A 11 -8.79 10.21 20.87
C LEU A 11 -7.66 9.52 20.09
N ALA A 12 -7.34 8.26 20.43
CA ALA A 12 -6.34 7.48 19.72
C ALA A 12 -6.69 7.29 18.24
N THR A 13 -7.94 6.93 17.93
CA THR A 13 -8.42 6.82 16.54
C THR A 13 -8.34 8.16 15.81
N ALA A 14 -8.71 9.28 16.45
CA ALA A 14 -8.61 10.60 15.84
C ALA A 14 -7.16 10.98 15.51
N VAL A 15 -6.21 10.74 16.43
CA VAL A 15 -4.78 10.97 16.19
C VAL A 15 -4.29 10.12 15.02
N LYS A 16 -4.68 8.85 14.95
CA LYS A 16 -4.28 7.95 13.86
C LYS A 16 -4.83 8.42 12.50
N MET A 17 -6.06 8.95 12.46
CA MET A 17 -6.62 9.55 11.24
C MET A 17 -5.88 10.83 10.80
N ASP A 18 -5.43 11.66 11.76
CA ASP A 18 -4.59 12.84 11.46
C ASP A 18 -3.19 12.44 10.94
N GLU A 19 -2.63 11.35 11.45
CA GLU A 19 -1.38 10.77 10.92
C GLU A 19 -1.58 10.19 9.53
N PHE A 20 -2.66 9.44 9.30
CA PHE A 20 -3.06 8.94 7.99
C PHE A 20 -3.19 10.07 6.98
N TYR A 21 -3.93 11.14 7.30
CA TYR A 21 -4.04 12.33 6.45
C TYR A 21 -2.66 12.88 6.07
N ARG A 22 -1.75 13.05 7.04
CA ARG A 22 -0.39 13.55 6.78
C ARG A 22 0.40 12.64 5.85
N ARG A 23 0.26 11.31 5.98
CA ARG A 23 0.92 10.35 5.08
C ARG A 23 0.30 10.36 3.69
N PHE A 24 -1.02 10.25 3.60
CA PHE A 24 -1.76 10.31 2.35
C PHE A 24 -1.40 11.55 1.54
N THR A 25 -1.44 12.73 2.17
CA THR A 25 -1.18 14.01 1.49
C THR A 25 0.27 14.19 1.02
N SER A 26 1.23 13.46 1.59
CA SER A 26 2.65 13.61 1.27
C SER A 26 3.03 13.11 -0.13
N ILE A 27 2.19 12.30 -0.77
CA ILE A 27 2.46 11.75 -2.13
C ILE A 27 2.07 12.72 -3.27
N PHE A 28 1.36 13.80 -2.96
CA PHE A 28 0.80 14.70 -3.96
C PHE A 28 1.78 15.84 -4.30
N ILE A 29 2.14 15.95 -5.57
CA ILE A 29 3.00 17.03 -6.07
C ILE A 29 2.21 18.34 -6.06
N GLY A 30 2.83 19.40 -5.53
CA GLY A 30 2.22 20.74 -5.45
C GLY A 30 1.34 20.96 -4.22
N GLY A 31 1.32 19.99 -3.31
CA GLY A 31 0.59 20.06 -2.04
C GLY A 31 -0.87 19.60 -2.17
N PHE A 32 -1.42 19.17 -1.04
CA PHE A 32 -2.79 18.70 -0.93
C PHE A 32 -3.53 19.60 0.06
N LYS A 33 -4.62 20.22 -0.39
CA LYS A 33 -5.43 21.09 0.45
C LYS A 33 -6.90 20.74 0.27
N VAL A 34 -7.52 20.32 1.36
CA VAL A 34 -8.97 20.18 1.47
C VAL A 34 -9.50 21.37 2.25
N ASN A 35 -10.56 22.00 1.74
CA ASN A 35 -11.23 23.12 2.40
C ASN A 35 -12.48 22.66 3.17
N ALA A 36 -12.54 21.37 3.52
CA ALA A 36 -13.65 20.75 4.22
C ALA A 36 -13.15 20.06 5.50
N ARG A 37 -14.00 20.05 6.53
CA ARG A 37 -13.80 19.31 7.77
C ARG A 37 -14.93 18.29 7.88
N PRO A 38 -14.74 17.08 7.35
CA PRO A 38 -15.78 16.08 7.39
C PRO A 38 -16.06 15.65 8.83
N GLU A 39 -17.30 15.23 9.06
CA GLU A 39 -17.68 14.62 10.31
C GLU A 39 -17.18 13.16 10.33
N LEU A 40 -16.49 12.79 11.41
CA LEU A 40 -16.09 11.40 11.66
C LEU A 40 -16.98 10.81 12.76
N TYR A 41 -17.67 9.74 12.42
CA TYR A 41 -18.48 8.92 13.32
C TYR A 41 -17.78 7.58 13.53
N VAL A 42 -17.46 7.23 14.77
CA VAL A 42 -16.94 5.90 15.11
C VAL A 42 -17.84 5.30 16.16
N MET A 43 -18.46 4.16 15.86
CA MET A 43 -19.48 3.56 16.72
C MET A 43 -19.02 2.20 17.24
N LYS A 44 -19.34 1.91 18.50
CA LYS A 44 -18.93 0.73 19.24
C LYS A 44 -19.50 -0.55 18.66
N THR A 45 -20.75 -0.52 18.24
CA THR A 45 -21.49 -1.70 17.75
C THR A 45 -22.07 -1.44 16.37
N LYS A 46 -22.35 -2.52 15.63
CA LYS A 46 -23.01 -2.49 14.33
C LYS A 46 -24.37 -1.77 14.39
N ASN A 47 -25.10 -1.92 15.49
CA ASN A 47 -26.39 -1.27 15.69
C ASN A 47 -26.27 0.24 15.89
N SER A 48 -25.32 0.72 16.69
CA SER A 48 -25.08 2.16 16.86
C SER A 48 -24.47 2.77 15.59
N TYR A 49 -23.61 2.05 14.87
CA TYR A 49 -23.13 2.39 13.52
C TYR A 49 -24.29 2.61 12.53
N ALA A 50 -25.18 1.63 12.38
CA ALA A 50 -26.33 1.74 11.48
C ALA A 50 -27.29 2.87 11.89
N SER A 51 -27.50 3.04 13.21
CA SER A 51 -28.34 4.11 13.75
C SER A 51 -27.74 5.50 13.50
N ALA A 52 -26.42 5.65 13.61
CA ALA A 52 -25.72 6.90 13.32
C ALA A 52 -25.87 7.29 11.83
N VAL A 53 -25.70 6.35 10.90
CA VAL A 53 -25.90 6.61 9.46
C VAL A 53 -27.36 6.98 9.15
N MET A 54 -28.31 6.22 9.72
CA MET A 54 -29.74 6.48 9.54
C MET A 54 -30.13 7.87 10.10
N SER A 55 -29.65 8.20 11.30
CA SER A 55 -29.93 9.48 11.94
C SER A 55 -29.33 10.66 11.18
N TRP A 56 -28.04 10.57 10.81
CA TRP A 56 -27.33 11.61 10.06
C TRP A 56 -27.97 11.89 8.69
N SER A 57 -28.46 10.85 8.02
CA SER A 57 -29.16 10.97 6.72
C SER A 57 -30.65 11.34 6.82
N GLY A 58 -31.18 11.59 8.02
CA GLY A 58 -32.60 11.87 8.22
C GLY A 58 -33.52 10.73 7.79
N GLY A 59 -33.08 9.48 7.98
CA GLY A 59 -33.85 8.28 7.67
C GLY A 59 -33.72 7.76 6.23
N ARG A 60 -32.80 8.31 5.41
CA ARG A 60 -32.76 8.05 3.96
C ARG A 60 -31.65 7.09 3.52
N MET A 61 -30.72 6.76 4.40
CA MET A 61 -29.64 5.81 4.12
C MET A 61 -29.69 4.64 5.09
N SER A 62 -29.53 3.44 4.54
CA SER A 62 -29.32 2.20 5.31
C SER A 62 -27.98 1.59 4.92
N VAL A 63 -27.27 1.04 5.90
CA VAL A 63 -26.03 0.31 5.66
C VAL A 63 -26.31 -1.19 5.55
N PRO A 64 -25.69 -1.90 4.59
CA PRO A 64 -25.75 -3.35 4.55
C PRO A 64 -25.17 -3.98 5.83
N GLY A 65 -25.67 -5.17 6.20
CA GLY A 65 -25.22 -5.90 7.39
C GLY A 65 -23.71 -6.19 7.40
N TRP A 66 -23.10 -6.33 6.23
CA TRP A 66 -21.67 -6.62 6.06
C TRP A 66 -20.75 -5.38 6.05
N SER A 67 -21.28 -4.16 5.96
CA SER A 67 -20.44 -2.93 5.88
C SER A 67 -19.81 -2.58 7.23
N ALA A 68 -18.48 -2.54 7.31
CA ALA A 68 -17.75 -2.11 8.52
C ALA A 68 -17.58 -0.58 8.59
N GLY A 69 -17.80 0.12 7.48
CA GLY A 69 -17.70 1.56 7.37
C GLY A 69 -18.33 2.08 6.08
N LEU A 70 -18.38 3.40 5.98
CA LEU A 70 -18.99 4.11 4.85
C LEU A 70 -18.49 5.55 4.80
N PHE A 71 -18.05 6.01 3.64
CA PHE A 71 -18.05 7.42 3.27
C PHE A 71 -19.38 7.80 2.61
N ALA A 72 -20.14 8.70 3.25
CA ALA A 72 -21.47 9.10 2.82
C ALA A 72 -21.53 10.57 2.40
N ARG A 73 -22.37 10.85 1.40
CA ARG A 73 -22.76 12.20 0.97
C ARG A 73 -24.28 12.32 0.99
N PHE A 74 -24.80 13.30 1.72
CA PHE A 74 -26.24 13.55 1.80
C PHE A 74 -26.55 15.03 1.98
N GLY A 75 -27.43 15.60 1.15
CA GLY A 75 -27.88 17.00 1.30
C GLY A 75 -26.77 18.07 1.21
N GLY A 76 -25.61 17.74 0.62
CA GLY A 76 -24.42 18.60 0.60
C GLY A 76 -23.46 18.38 1.78
N SER A 77 -23.87 17.61 2.77
CA SER A 77 -23.04 17.17 3.89
C SER A 77 -22.27 15.88 3.54
N TYR A 78 -21.15 15.70 4.22
CA TYR A 78 -20.26 14.56 4.05
C TYR A 78 -19.87 14.02 5.43
N ALA A 79 -19.91 12.71 5.58
CA ALA A 79 -19.52 12.04 6.81
C ALA A 79 -18.79 10.73 6.53
N LEU A 80 -17.84 10.41 7.40
CA LEU A 80 -17.12 9.14 7.44
C LEU A 80 -17.59 8.36 8.65
N PHE A 81 -17.95 7.09 8.44
CA PHE A 81 -18.44 6.20 9.48
C PHE A 81 -17.56 4.96 9.60
N GLY A 82 -17.28 4.53 10.83
CA GLY A 82 -16.60 3.26 11.13
C GLY A 82 -17.23 2.52 12.31
N CYS A 83 -17.13 1.18 12.29
CA CYS A 83 -17.67 0.28 13.30
C CYS A 83 -16.55 -0.44 14.06
N ALA A 84 -16.38 -0.14 15.34
CA ALA A 84 -15.32 -0.67 16.19
C ALA A 84 -15.55 -2.12 16.64
N GLU A 85 -16.75 -2.68 16.43
CA GLU A 85 -17.09 -4.06 16.81
C GLU A 85 -16.18 -5.11 16.17
N TYR A 86 -15.60 -4.80 15.01
CA TYR A 86 -14.74 -5.70 14.25
C TYR A 86 -13.26 -5.68 14.70
N GLY A 87 -12.94 -4.96 15.77
CA GLY A 87 -11.58 -4.81 16.28
C GLY A 87 -10.84 -3.60 15.71
N GLU A 88 -9.74 -3.25 16.38
CA GLU A 88 -8.98 -2.02 16.09
C GLU A 88 -8.35 -2.02 14.69
N ASP A 89 -7.77 -3.14 14.26
CA ASP A 89 -7.11 -3.23 12.97
C ASP A 89 -8.11 -3.08 11.82
N GLN A 90 -9.23 -3.83 11.86
CA GLN A 90 -10.28 -3.74 10.85
C GLN A 90 -10.94 -2.36 10.84
N LEU A 91 -11.15 -1.74 12.01
CA LEU A 91 -11.67 -0.37 12.09
C LEU A 91 -10.77 0.60 11.35
N HIS A 92 -9.46 0.55 11.61
CA HIS A 92 -8.52 1.48 10.99
C HIS A 92 -8.33 1.23 9.50
N GLU A 93 -8.23 -0.03 9.07
CA GLU A 93 -8.22 -0.40 7.64
C GLU A 93 -9.45 0.19 6.92
N THR A 94 -10.63 -0.01 7.50
CA THR A 94 -11.88 0.52 6.97
C THR A 94 -11.89 2.05 6.94
N LEU A 95 -11.47 2.71 8.01
CA LEU A 95 -11.43 4.17 8.08
C LEU A 95 -10.41 4.76 7.09
N PHE A 96 -9.30 4.08 6.83
CA PHE A 96 -8.32 4.50 5.83
C PHE A 96 -8.85 4.31 4.40
N HIS A 97 -9.53 3.20 4.13
CA HIS A 97 -10.21 2.95 2.86
C HIS A 97 -11.26 4.05 2.57
N GLU A 98 -12.23 4.21 3.47
CA GLU A 98 -13.34 5.16 3.31
C GLU A 98 -12.85 6.62 3.42
N GLY A 99 -11.86 6.88 4.28
CA GLY A 99 -11.18 8.17 4.38
C GLY A 99 -10.46 8.55 3.10
N THR A 100 -9.92 7.58 2.36
CA THR A 100 -9.33 7.83 1.04
C THR A 100 -10.36 8.33 0.04
N HIS A 101 -11.55 7.71 -0.03
CA HIS A 101 -12.64 8.19 -0.89
C HIS A 101 -13.02 9.63 -0.54
N GLN A 102 -13.13 9.93 0.75
CA GLN A 102 -13.43 11.27 1.24
C GLN A 102 -12.38 12.30 0.82
N LEU A 103 -11.11 12.00 1.06
CA LEU A 103 -10.00 12.89 0.72
C LEU A 103 -9.92 13.12 -0.78
N LEU A 104 -10.06 12.08 -1.60
CA LEU A 104 -10.10 12.20 -3.05
C LEU A 104 -11.32 13.02 -3.51
N GLN A 105 -12.50 12.78 -2.95
CA GLN A 105 -13.70 13.54 -3.31
C GLN A 105 -13.55 15.04 -3.04
N PHE A 106 -12.94 15.42 -1.91
CA PHE A 106 -12.70 16.82 -1.57
C PHE A 106 -11.58 17.46 -2.37
N TYR A 107 -10.56 16.68 -2.72
CA TYR A 107 -9.42 17.19 -3.47
C TYR A 107 -9.70 17.28 -4.97
N ILE A 108 -10.38 16.28 -5.52
CA ILE A 108 -10.72 16.19 -6.94
C ILE A 108 -11.97 17.03 -7.26
N GLY A 109 -13.01 16.93 -6.43
CA GLY A 109 -14.27 17.69 -6.57
C GLY A 109 -15.18 17.24 -7.72
N ALA A 110 -14.62 16.78 -8.84
CA ALA A 110 -15.32 16.19 -9.97
C ALA A 110 -15.54 14.68 -9.80
N GLU A 111 -16.30 14.07 -10.72
CA GLU A 111 -16.34 12.62 -10.86
C GLU A 111 -15.03 12.07 -11.45
N PHE A 112 -14.61 10.91 -10.99
CA PHE A 112 -13.43 10.19 -11.46
C PHE A 112 -13.72 8.68 -11.46
N PRO A 113 -12.95 7.86 -12.18
CA PRO A 113 -13.27 6.45 -12.35
C PRO A 113 -13.32 5.70 -11.05
N ARG A 114 -14.26 4.76 -10.97
CA ARG A 114 -14.31 3.79 -9.89
C ARG A 114 -13.01 3.00 -9.74
N TRP A 115 -12.40 2.53 -10.84
CA TRP A 115 -11.11 1.84 -10.74
C TRP A 115 -10.02 2.68 -10.08
N PHE A 116 -10.02 4.00 -10.30
CA PHE A 116 -9.04 4.88 -9.66
C PHE A 116 -9.41 5.09 -8.19
N ASN A 117 -10.69 5.37 -7.91
CA ASN A 117 -11.18 5.58 -6.55
C ASN A 117 -10.90 4.37 -5.64
N GLU A 118 -11.33 3.18 -6.08
CA GLU A 118 -11.17 1.94 -5.34
C GLU A 118 -9.70 1.48 -5.31
N GLY A 119 -8.95 1.67 -6.39
CA GLY A 119 -7.53 1.29 -6.45
C GLY A 119 -6.67 2.11 -5.50
N VAL A 120 -6.98 3.39 -5.33
CA VAL A 120 -6.31 4.24 -4.32
C VAL A 120 -6.80 3.86 -2.92
N ALA A 121 -8.11 3.71 -2.68
CA ALA A 121 -8.58 3.31 -1.34
C ALA A 121 -7.97 2.00 -0.86
N THR A 122 -7.96 0.97 -1.71
CA THR A 122 -7.34 -0.33 -1.41
C THR A 122 -5.83 -0.30 -1.26
N ASN A 123 -5.10 0.64 -1.86
CA ASN A 123 -3.66 0.78 -1.64
C ASN A 123 -3.32 1.43 -0.30
N PHE A 124 -4.25 2.19 0.29
CA PHE A 124 -3.99 3.01 1.47
C PHE A 124 -4.60 2.41 2.74
N GLN A 125 -5.50 1.43 2.59
CA GLN A 125 -6.16 0.80 3.73
C GLN A 125 -5.18 0.04 4.65
N ASP A 126 -4.10 -0.54 4.09
CA ASP A 126 -3.13 -1.35 4.84
C ASP A 126 -1.92 -0.52 5.34
N TRP A 127 -1.97 0.81 5.19
CA TRP A 127 -0.86 1.69 5.55
C TRP A 127 -0.62 1.74 7.05
N ASP A 128 0.64 1.56 7.43
CA ASP A 128 1.12 1.89 8.77
C ASP A 128 1.51 3.36 8.79
N VAL A 129 0.74 4.17 9.50
CA VAL A 129 0.93 5.63 9.60
C VAL A 129 2.26 6.03 10.23
N SER A 130 2.92 5.11 10.95
CA SER A 130 4.26 5.34 11.49
C SER A 130 5.35 5.29 10.42
N LEU A 131 5.11 4.60 9.31
CA LEU A 131 6.05 4.45 8.20
C LEU A 131 5.96 5.62 7.21
N SER A 132 7.01 5.81 6.41
CA SER A 132 6.99 6.73 5.27
C SER A 132 6.06 6.22 4.16
N ALA A 133 5.62 7.12 3.27
CA ALA A 133 4.76 6.74 2.15
C ALA A 133 5.43 5.73 1.21
N GLU A 134 6.70 5.96 0.91
CA GLU A 134 7.53 5.07 0.07
C GLU A 134 7.66 3.69 0.70
N ARG A 135 7.78 3.63 2.03
CA ARG A 135 7.83 2.37 2.76
C ARG A 135 6.49 1.64 2.75
N ASN A 136 5.38 2.34 2.95
CA ASN A 136 4.05 1.74 2.85
C ASN A 136 3.82 1.16 1.45
N VAL A 137 4.09 1.92 0.39
CA VAL A 137 3.98 1.44 -1.00
C VAL A 137 4.75 0.14 -1.26
N TYR A 138 5.93 -0.02 -0.66
CA TYR A 138 6.70 -1.27 -0.75
C TYR A 138 6.06 -2.41 0.04
N GLU A 139 5.63 -2.15 1.28
CA GLU A 139 5.06 -3.17 2.17
C GLU A 139 3.68 -3.66 1.71
N GLU A 140 2.94 -2.87 0.92
CA GLU A 140 1.66 -3.24 0.35
C GLU A 140 1.69 -4.59 -0.37
N ILE A 141 2.75 -4.90 -1.10
CA ILE A 141 2.88 -6.18 -1.82
C ILE A 141 2.89 -7.37 -0.84
N TRP A 142 3.44 -7.17 0.36
CA TRP A 142 3.58 -8.20 1.40
C TRP A 142 2.32 -8.38 2.23
N LYS A 143 1.57 -7.30 2.45
CA LYS A 143 0.42 -7.27 3.38
C LYS A 143 -0.91 -7.45 2.67
N SER A 144 -1.06 -6.88 1.48
CA SER A 144 -2.36 -6.77 0.84
C SER A 144 -2.85 -8.10 0.28
N GLU A 145 -4.08 -8.48 0.61
CA GLU A 145 -4.73 -9.64 0.00
C GLU A 145 -4.92 -9.46 -1.52
N PHE A 146 -5.00 -8.21 -2.00
CA PHE A 146 -5.13 -7.89 -3.42
C PHE A 146 -3.86 -8.24 -4.20
N ALA A 147 -2.68 -8.11 -3.59
CA ALA A 147 -1.42 -8.56 -4.18
C ALA A 147 -1.46 -10.06 -4.48
N ARG A 148 -1.91 -10.85 -3.49
CA ARG A 148 -2.09 -12.30 -3.65
C ARG A 148 -3.13 -12.61 -4.72
N TYR A 149 -4.24 -11.88 -4.74
CA TYR A 149 -5.29 -12.09 -5.73
C TYR A 149 -4.79 -11.85 -7.16
N VAL A 150 -3.98 -10.81 -7.38
CA VAL A 150 -3.34 -10.50 -8.68
C VAL A 150 -2.37 -11.59 -9.09
N TYR A 151 -1.59 -12.14 -8.16
CA TYR A 151 -0.75 -13.30 -8.41
C TYR A 151 -1.57 -14.50 -8.91
N GLU A 152 -2.65 -14.86 -8.20
CA GLU A 152 -3.53 -15.97 -8.59
C GLU A 152 -4.14 -15.73 -10.00
N MET A 153 -4.52 -14.48 -10.32
CA MET A 153 -4.99 -14.10 -11.65
C MET A 153 -3.90 -14.25 -12.73
N ALA A 154 -2.66 -13.82 -12.46
CA ALA A 154 -1.54 -13.92 -13.39
C ALA A 154 -1.21 -15.38 -13.72
N LYS A 155 -1.35 -16.28 -12.74
CA LYS A 155 -1.19 -17.73 -12.91
C LYS A 155 -2.38 -18.41 -13.60
N GLY A 156 -3.47 -17.68 -13.86
CA GLY A 156 -4.70 -18.23 -14.43
C GLY A 156 -5.44 -19.17 -13.47
N GLU A 157 -5.17 -19.05 -12.17
CA GLU A 157 -5.79 -19.90 -11.16
C GLU A 157 -7.26 -19.54 -10.98
N LYS A 158 -8.05 -20.55 -10.59
CA LYS A 158 -9.47 -20.39 -10.22
C LYS A 158 -10.35 -19.74 -11.31
N GLY A 159 -9.92 -19.79 -12.57
CA GLY A 159 -10.69 -19.26 -13.71
C GLY A 159 -10.86 -17.74 -13.74
N ARG A 160 -10.01 -16.99 -13.01
CA ARG A 160 -10.23 -15.55 -12.75
C ARG A 160 -9.91 -14.60 -13.90
N GLY A 161 -9.40 -15.11 -15.01
CA GLY A 161 -8.88 -14.29 -16.11
C GLY A 161 -7.57 -13.60 -15.74
N LYS A 162 -6.75 -13.30 -16.75
CA LYS A 162 -5.51 -12.53 -16.53
C LYS A 162 -5.83 -11.05 -16.28
N PRO A 163 -5.01 -10.32 -15.52
CA PRO A 163 -5.12 -8.88 -15.40
C PRO A 163 -5.10 -8.18 -16.78
N ASP A 164 -5.98 -7.20 -16.99
CA ASP A 164 -6.11 -6.46 -18.25
C ASP A 164 -6.35 -4.96 -17.97
N LEU A 165 -5.31 -4.14 -18.16
CA LEU A 165 -5.37 -2.71 -17.86
C LEU A 165 -6.33 -1.97 -18.77
N ILE A 166 -6.41 -2.35 -20.04
CA ILE A 166 -7.26 -1.66 -21.01
C ILE A 166 -8.72 -1.90 -20.64
N LYS A 167 -9.07 -3.14 -20.28
CA LYS A 167 -10.41 -3.47 -19.78
C LYS A 167 -10.71 -2.75 -18.48
N LEU A 168 -9.78 -2.75 -17.51
CA LEU A 168 -9.94 -2.04 -16.24
C LEU A 168 -10.22 -0.55 -16.45
N MET A 169 -9.41 0.12 -17.26
CA MET A 169 -9.53 1.57 -17.51
C MET A 169 -10.81 1.95 -18.25
N ASN A 170 -11.40 1.02 -19.01
CA ASN A 170 -12.68 1.21 -19.70
C ASN A 170 -13.89 0.70 -18.88
N SER A 171 -13.68 0.18 -17.67
CA SER A 171 -14.78 -0.30 -16.83
C SER A 171 -15.70 0.85 -16.41
N THR A 172 -17.00 0.56 -16.44
CA THR A 172 -18.09 1.45 -16.05
C THR A 172 -18.55 1.11 -14.63
N ASP A 173 -19.29 2.00 -13.96
CA ASP A 173 -19.87 1.70 -12.65
C ASP A 173 -20.74 0.43 -12.65
N ASN A 174 -21.44 0.15 -13.75
CA ASN A 174 -22.24 -1.06 -13.88
C ASN A 174 -21.39 -2.33 -13.84
N ASP A 175 -20.18 -2.30 -14.38
CA ASP A 175 -19.28 -3.46 -14.33
C ASP A 175 -18.88 -3.80 -12.89
N TRP A 176 -18.84 -2.81 -12.00
CA TRP A 176 -18.51 -2.98 -10.59
C TRP A 176 -19.73 -3.31 -9.72
N LEU A 177 -20.89 -2.73 -10.03
CA LEU A 177 -22.12 -2.93 -9.26
C LEU A 177 -22.81 -4.26 -9.56
N TYR A 178 -22.70 -4.75 -10.80
CA TYR A 178 -23.43 -5.95 -11.26
C TYR A 178 -22.52 -7.16 -11.49
N THR A 179 -21.22 -7.07 -11.18
CA THR A 179 -20.38 -8.26 -11.12
C THR A 179 -20.75 -9.12 -9.92
N GLY A 180 -20.86 -10.43 -10.12
CA GLY A 180 -21.11 -11.38 -9.03
C GLY A 180 -19.94 -11.46 -8.02
N ASP A 181 -18.73 -11.05 -8.44
CA ASP A 181 -17.56 -10.91 -7.58
C ASP A 181 -16.76 -9.68 -8.04
N PRO A 182 -16.69 -8.60 -7.23
CA PRO A 182 -15.93 -7.42 -7.60
C PRO A 182 -14.44 -7.52 -7.25
N ARG A 183 -14.01 -8.54 -6.48
CA ARG A 183 -12.61 -8.68 -6.04
C ARG A 183 -11.59 -8.66 -7.20
N PRO A 184 -11.83 -9.25 -8.38
CA PRO A 184 -10.92 -9.11 -9.51
C PRO A 184 -10.74 -7.66 -9.99
N LEU A 185 -11.76 -6.81 -9.89
CA LEU A 185 -11.67 -5.40 -10.27
C LEU A 185 -10.89 -4.61 -9.23
N TYR A 186 -11.18 -4.81 -7.93
CA TYR A 186 -10.41 -4.23 -6.83
C TYR A 186 -8.93 -4.62 -6.90
N ALA A 187 -8.64 -5.91 -7.12
CA ALA A 187 -7.27 -6.42 -7.16
C ALA A 187 -6.45 -5.81 -8.33
N GLN A 188 -7.06 -5.69 -9.52
CA GLN A 188 -6.41 -5.03 -10.65
C GLN A 188 -6.24 -3.53 -10.44
N ALA A 189 -7.24 -2.86 -9.88
CA ALA A 189 -7.17 -1.45 -9.52
C ALA A 189 -6.07 -1.17 -8.50
N TRP A 190 -5.99 -1.99 -7.44
CA TRP A 190 -4.91 -1.98 -6.47
C TRP A 190 -3.55 -2.15 -7.16
N ALA A 191 -3.38 -3.17 -8.01
CA ALA A 191 -2.10 -3.45 -8.64
C ALA A 191 -1.65 -2.32 -9.57
N PHE A 192 -2.59 -1.67 -10.26
CA PHE A 192 -2.24 -0.54 -11.13
C PHE A 192 -1.83 0.68 -10.33
N VAL A 193 -2.55 1.03 -9.26
CA VAL A 193 -2.15 2.14 -8.38
C VAL A 193 -0.81 1.85 -7.72
N ASN A 194 -0.61 0.63 -7.21
CA ASN A 194 0.65 0.23 -6.59
C ASN A 194 1.83 0.28 -7.56
N PHE A 195 1.64 -0.15 -8.81
CA PHE A 195 2.61 0.03 -9.90
C PHE A 195 2.97 1.50 -10.11
N VAL A 196 1.96 2.38 -10.21
CA VAL A 196 2.19 3.80 -10.40
C VAL A 196 2.92 4.41 -9.20
N LEU A 197 2.60 4.01 -7.97
CA LEU A 197 3.27 4.53 -6.78
C LEU A 197 4.70 3.98 -6.61
N SER A 198 4.97 2.75 -7.06
CA SER A 198 6.29 2.10 -6.96
C SER A 198 7.28 2.51 -8.06
N ALA A 199 6.81 3.11 -9.16
CA ALA A 199 7.65 3.56 -10.27
C ALA A 199 8.44 4.87 -10.00
N GLY A 200 8.62 5.24 -8.72
CA GLY A 200 9.35 6.42 -8.27
C GLY A 200 8.84 7.71 -8.90
N LYS A 201 9.74 8.63 -9.26
CA LYS A 201 9.38 9.96 -9.79
C LYS A 201 8.55 9.92 -11.09
N ILE A 202 8.74 8.89 -11.91
CA ILE A 202 7.96 8.74 -13.16
C ILE A 202 6.53 8.38 -12.80
N GLY A 203 6.36 7.39 -11.92
CA GLY A 203 5.07 6.98 -11.39
C GLY A 203 4.33 8.10 -10.67
N GLU A 204 5.02 8.82 -9.78
CA GLU A 204 4.48 9.99 -9.07
C GLU A 204 3.94 11.06 -10.04
N ARG A 205 4.66 11.33 -11.14
CA ARG A 205 4.19 12.24 -12.20
C ARG A 205 2.93 11.72 -12.88
N TYR A 206 2.85 10.43 -13.18
CA TYR A 206 1.64 9.83 -13.76
C TYR A 206 0.44 9.91 -12.80
N PHE A 207 0.65 9.58 -11.53
CA PHE A 207 -0.40 9.70 -10.51
C PHE A 207 -0.96 11.12 -10.43
N ASN A 208 -0.07 12.11 -10.32
CA ASN A 208 -0.45 13.52 -10.24
C ASN A 208 -1.07 14.03 -11.55
N MET A 209 -0.61 13.55 -12.70
CA MET A 209 -1.23 13.84 -13.99
C MET A 209 -2.68 13.34 -14.02
N LEU A 210 -2.94 12.07 -13.65
CA LEU A 210 -4.31 11.51 -13.60
C LEU A 210 -5.23 12.39 -12.73
N ILE A 211 -4.79 12.69 -11.50
CA ILE A 211 -5.54 13.55 -10.58
C ILE A 211 -5.80 14.94 -11.18
N THR A 212 -4.80 15.55 -11.81
CA THR A 212 -4.95 16.86 -12.45
C THR A 212 -6.00 16.83 -13.56
N GLN A 213 -6.01 15.77 -14.37
CA GLN A 213 -7.00 15.65 -15.45
C GLN A 213 -8.41 15.38 -14.91
N PHE A 214 -8.55 14.56 -13.87
CA PHE A 214 -9.83 14.34 -13.20
C PHE A 214 -10.36 15.62 -12.55
N ARG A 215 -9.49 16.41 -11.90
CA ARG A 215 -9.84 17.74 -11.38
C ARG A 215 -10.35 18.71 -12.45
N ALA A 216 -9.85 18.57 -13.67
CA ALA A 216 -10.30 19.34 -14.82
C ALA A 216 -11.61 18.77 -15.44
N GLY A 217 -12.23 17.75 -14.84
CA GLY A 217 -13.45 17.12 -15.33
C GLY A 217 -13.26 16.34 -16.63
N LYS A 218 -12.02 15.95 -16.97
CA LYS A 218 -11.77 15.20 -18.20
C LYS A 218 -12.29 13.77 -18.08
N ASP A 219 -12.91 13.33 -19.15
CA ASP A 219 -13.32 11.94 -19.35
C ASP A 219 -12.12 11.01 -19.14
N PRO A 220 -12.17 10.11 -18.15
CA PRO A 220 -11.08 9.21 -17.84
C PRO A 220 -10.63 8.30 -18.99
N ALA A 221 -11.55 7.91 -19.88
CA ALA A 221 -11.22 7.12 -21.06
C ALA A 221 -10.39 7.94 -22.08
N LYS A 222 -10.39 9.27 -21.94
CA LYS A 222 -9.68 10.23 -22.80
C LYS A 222 -8.47 10.88 -22.11
N VAL A 223 -8.23 10.59 -20.82
CA VAL A 223 -7.07 11.13 -20.09
C VAL A 223 -5.76 10.63 -20.71
N LEU A 224 -5.75 9.38 -21.18
CA LEU A 224 -4.61 8.78 -21.87
C LEU A 224 -5.02 8.29 -23.27
N PRO A 225 -4.35 8.76 -24.35
CA PRO A 225 -4.48 8.19 -25.69
C PRO A 225 -4.28 6.67 -25.69
N LEU A 226 -4.91 5.96 -26.64
CA LEU A 226 -4.85 4.49 -26.67
C LEU A 226 -3.42 3.94 -26.75
N ASN A 227 -2.55 4.55 -27.56
CA ASN A 227 -1.15 4.16 -27.68
C ASN A 227 -0.39 4.31 -26.35
N GLU A 228 -0.68 5.34 -25.56
CA GLU A 228 -0.09 5.52 -24.23
C GLU A 228 -0.63 4.48 -23.24
N ARG A 229 -1.94 4.18 -23.29
CA ARG A 229 -2.53 3.11 -22.46
C ARG A 229 -1.94 1.74 -22.76
N VAL A 230 -1.68 1.43 -24.03
CA VAL A 230 -1.02 0.17 -24.44
C VAL A 230 0.43 0.11 -23.92
N ALA A 231 1.18 1.20 -24.06
CA ALA A 231 2.54 1.27 -23.52
C ALA A 231 2.58 1.14 -21.98
N LEU A 232 1.58 1.71 -21.31
CA LEU A 232 1.42 1.61 -19.86
C LEU A 232 1.02 0.19 -19.43
N ALA A 233 0.13 -0.46 -20.19
CA ALA A 233 -0.28 -1.84 -19.95
C ALA A 233 0.91 -2.81 -20.02
N ALA A 234 1.82 -2.61 -20.99
CA ALA A 234 3.05 -3.41 -21.08
C ALA A 234 3.98 -3.20 -19.87
N GLN A 235 4.12 -1.97 -19.37
CA GLN A 235 4.91 -1.70 -18.16
C GLN A 235 4.27 -2.29 -16.91
N TRP A 236 2.94 -2.24 -16.81
CA TRP A 236 2.20 -2.85 -15.72
C TRP A 236 2.27 -4.38 -15.76
N ASP A 237 2.23 -5.00 -16.93
CA ASP A 237 2.45 -6.45 -17.08
C ASP A 237 3.87 -6.85 -16.64
N ASN A 238 4.89 -6.07 -17.00
CA ASN A 238 6.26 -6.24 -16.50
C ASN A 238 6.34 -6.08 -14.97
N TYR A 239 5.53 -5.19 -14.39
CA TYR A 239 5.44 -5.04 -12.94
C TYR A 239 4.84 -6.28 -12.28
N ILE A 240 3.70 -6.78 -12.80
CA ILE A 240 3.06 -7.99 -12.27
C ILE A 240 4.02 -9.19 -12.38
N THR A 241 4.59 -9.43 -13.56
CA THR A 241 5.44 -10.59 -13.83
C THR A 241 6.84 -10.49 -13.23
N GLY A 242 7.37 -9.27 -13.08
CA GLY A 242 8.71 -9.02 -12.56
C GLY A 242 8.78 -8.75 -11.06
N VAL A 243 7.67 -8.36 -10.43
CA VAL A 243 7.61 -7.97 -9.01
C VAL A 243 6.61 -8.82 -8.23
N ILE A 244 5.33 -8.82 -8.60
CA ILE A 244 4.27 -9.51 -7.84
C ILE A 244 4.45 -11.02 -7.91
N VAL A 245 4.62 -11.58 -9.11
CA VAL A 245 4.74 -13.03 -9.30
C VAL A 245 5.97 -13.60 -8.56
N PRO A 246 7.19 -13.07 -8.72
CA PRO A 246 8.35 -13.62 -8.01
C PRO A 246 8.31 -13.42 -6.50
N HIS A 247 7.58 -12.41 -6.03
CA HIS A 247 7.35 -12.21 -4.59
C HIS A 247 6.61 -13.41 -3.99
N PHE A 248 5.50 -13.84 -4.61
CA PHE A 248 4.70 -14.95 -4.12
C PHE A 248 5.23 -16.34 -4.48
N GLU A 249 5.97 -16.48 -5.58
CA GLU A 249 6.60 -17.75 -5.95
C GLU A 249 7.85 -18.06 -5.09
N PHE A 250 8.62 -17.03 -4.72
CA PHE A 250 9.93 -17.23 -4.10
C PHE A 250 10.12 -16.42 -2.82
N SER A 251 9.90 -15.11 -2.85
CA SER A 251 10.36 -14.22 -1.78
C SER A 251 9.71 -14.52 -0.43
N THR A 252 8.41 -14.82 -0.41
CA THR A 252 7.68 -15.23 0.80
C THR A 252 8.24 -16.52 1.40
N SER A 253 8.38 -17.57 0.59
CA SER A 253 8.96 -18.85 1.01
C SER A 253 10.41 -18.72 1.48
N ILE A 254 11.22 -17.90 0.82
CA ILE A 254 12.61 -17.63 1.24
C ILE A 254 12.63 -16.96 2.62
N GLU A 255 11.77 -15.96 2.85
CA GLU A 255 11.67 -15.29 4.15
C GLU A 255 11.28 -16.27 5.26
N GLU A 256 10.31 -17.15 5.01
CA GLU A 256 9.88 -18.18 5.96
C GLU A 256 11.01 -19.17 6.28
N LEU A 257 11.75 -19.64 5.27
CA LEU A 257 12.89 -20.53 5.48
C LEU A 257 14.01 -19.86 6.29
N VAL A 258 14.31 -18.59 6.02
CA VAL A 258 15.28 -17.81 6.80
C VAL A 258 14.83 -17.66 8.25
N LYS A 259 13.56 -17.28 8.50
CA LYS A 259 13.00 -17.18 9.85
C LYS A 259 13.03 -18.51 10.60
N ALA A 260 12.87 -19.64 9.89
CA ALA A 260 12.95 -20.98 10.44
C ALA A 260 14.39 -21.50 10.63
N GLY A 261 15.42 -20.71 10.29
CA GLY A 261 16.83 -21.11 10.37
C GLY A 261 17.26 -22.12 9.30
N LYS A 262 16.43 -22.38 8.28
CA LYS A 262 16.72 -23.31 7.17
C LYS A 262 17.49 -22.59 6.05
N THR A 263 18.67 -22.08 6.39
CA THR A 263 19.46 -21.21 5.49
C THR A 263 19.88 -21.90 4.20
N ASP A 264 20.18 -23.20 4.24
CA ASP A 264 20.60 -23.96 3.05
C ASP A 264 19.45 -24.15 2.04
N ASP A 265 18.25 -24.41 2.53
CA ASP A 265 17.05 -24.53 1.69
C ASP A 265 16.68 -23.18 1.10
N ALA A 266 16.77 -22.10 1.91
CA ALA A 266 16.57 -20.73 1.43
C ALA A 266 17.56 -20.35 0.33
N ALA A 267 18.85 -20.72 0.49
CA ALA A 267 19.88 -20.46 -0.51
C ALA A 267 19.63 -21.19 -1.84
N LYS A 268 19.25 -22.48 -1.80
CA LYS A 268 18.90 -23.26 -3.01
C LYS A 268 17.70 -22.67 -3.73
N LEU A 269 16.64 -22.32 -3.00
CA LEU A 269 15.44 -21.70 -3.58
C LEU A 269 15.77 -20.35 -4.22
N LEU A 270 16.57 -19.54 -3.52
CA LEU A 270 17.01 -18.24 -4.02
C LEU A 270 17.87 -18.34 -5.28
N GLU A 271 18.77 -19.32 -5.36
CA GLU A 271 19.58 -19.56 -6.56
C GLU A 271 18.70 -19.88 -7.77
N SER A 272 17.72 -20.78 -7.60
CA SER A 272 16.74 -21.10 -8.64
C SER A 272 15.91 -19.86 -9.05
N ALA A 273 15.50 -19.05 -8.07
CA ALA A 273 14.75 -17.82 -8.32
C ALA A 273 15.57 -16.79 -9.12
N LEU A 274 16.82 -16.56 -8.73
CA LEU A 274 17.72 -15.61 -9.41
C LEU A 274 18.14 -16.08 -10.81
N ALA A 275 18.10 -17.39 -11.10
CA ALA A 275 18.28 -17.88 -12.46
C ALA A 275 17.16 -17.40 -13.40
N SER A 276 15.93 -17.32 -12.90
CA SER A 276 14.76 -16.85 -13.65
C SER A 276 14.61 -15.32 -13.60
N TYR A 277 14.99 -14.70 -12.47
CA TYR A 277 14.80 -13.27 -12.21
C TYR A 277 16.09 -12.60 -11.70
N PRO A 278 17.16 -12.55 -12.52
CA PRO A 278 18.50 -12.16 -12.08
C PRO A 278 18.64 -10.71 -11.60
N LYS A 279 17.67 -9.85 -11.95
CA LYS A 279 17.63 -8.43 -11.59
C LYS A 279 16.51 -8.09 -10.60
N ASN A 280 15.83 -9.09 -10.04
CA ASN A 280 14.76 -8.82 -9.08
C ASN A 280 15.37 -8.34 -7.74
N ASN A 281 15.03 -7.11 -7.37
CA ASN A 281 15.63 -6.45 -6.22
C ASN A 281 15.26 -7.12 -4.89
N ALA A 282 14.06 -7.73 -4.77
CA ALA A 282 13.66 -8.44 -3.55
C ALA A 282 14.49 -9.73 -3.37
N LEU A 283 14.71 -10.48 -4.44
CA LEU A 283 15.59 -11.66 -4.42
C LEU A 283 17.05 -11.27 -4.11
N LEU A 284 17.55 -10.18 -4.71
CA LEU A 284 18.87 -9.66 -4.39
C LEU A 284 18.99 -9.21 -2.93
N TYR A 285 17.92 -8.64 -2.35
CA TYR A 285 17.87 -8.33 -0.92
C TYR A 285 18.05 -9.60 -0.06
N TYR A 286 17.31 -10.68 -0.36
CA TYR A 286 17.49 -11.96 0.35
C TYR A 286 18.87 -12.57 0.15
N LYS A 287 19.49 -12.41 -1.02
CA LYS A 287 20.88 -12.83 -1.26
C LYS A 287 21.83 -12.13 -0.29
N GLY A 288 21.66 -10.82 -0.14
CA GLY A 288 22.44 -10.04 0.81
C GLY A 288 22.21 -10.46 2.27
N LEU A 289 20.97 -10.75 2.65
CA LEU A 289 20.66 -11.25 4.00
C LEU A 289 21.28 -12.62 4.29
N LEU A 290 21.24 -13.54 3.33
CA LEU A 290 21.87 -14.86 3.49
C LEU A 290 23.40 -14.75 3.60
N ALA A 291 24.02 -13.89 2.79
CA ALA A 291 25.45 -13.62 2.89
C ALA A 291 25.82 -13.04 4.27
N LEU A 292 25.02 -12.09 4.77
CA LEU A 292 25.18 -11.52 6.10
C LEU A 292 25.05 -12.59 7.20
N GLY A 293 24.04 -13.46 7.12
CA GLY A 293 23.84 -14.57 8.06
C GLY A 293 24.97 -15.61 8.04
N ALA A 294 25.63 -15.79 6.89
CA ALA A 294 26.81 -16.62 6.74
C ALA A 294 28.12 -15.96 7.23
N GLY A 295 28.06 -14.71 7.70
CA GLY A 295 29.23 -13.94 8.10
C GLY A 295 30.03 -13.34 6.93
N ASP A 296 29.56 -13.47 5.69
CA ASP A 296 30.17 -12.87 4.51
C ASP A 296 29.69 -11.41 4.33
N ALA A 297 30.23 -10.56 5.20
CA ALA A 297 29.88 -9.14 5.25
C ALA A 297 30.17 -8.40 3.93
N GLN A 298 31.24 -8.78 3.23
CA GLN A 298 31.63 -8.11 1.99
C GLN A 298 30.65 -8.42 0.87
N THR A 299 30.30 -9.70 0.66
CA THR A 299 29.28 -10.08 -0.32
C THR A 299 27.93 -9.44 0.01
N ALA A 300 27.55 -9.38 1.29
CA ALA A 300 26.33 -8.71 1.71
C ALA A 300 26.33 -7.22 1.29
N LEU A 301 27.43 -6.49 1.54
CA LEU A 301 27.56 -5.08 1.14
C LEU A 301 27.52 -4.90 -0.39
N ASP A 302 28.23 -5.75 -1.13
CA ASP A 302 28.31 -5.67 -2.59
C ASP A 302 26.94 -5.89 -3.25
N VAL A 303 26.12 -6.78 -2.67
CA VAL A 303 24.77 -7.07 -3.16
C VAL A 303 23.74 -6.05 -2.68
N LEU A 304 23.78 -5.63 -1.40
CA LEU A 304 22.74 -4.77 -0.82
C LEU A 304 22.92 -3.29 -1.18
N LYS A 305 24.16 -2.80 -1.31
CA LYS A 305 24.41 -1.36 -1.50
C LYS A 305 23.81 -0.81 -2.81
N PRO A 306 23.87 -1.52 -3.96
CA PRO A 306 23.18 -1.09 -5.18
C PRO A 306 21.66 -0.96 -5.02
N LEU A 307 21.06 -1.64 -4.02
CA LEU A 307 19.61 -1.64 -3.81
C LEU A 307 19.09 -0.35 -3.17
N ASP A 308 19.93 0.53 -2.59
CA ASP A 308 19.48 1.82 -2.02
C ASP A 308 18.76 2.68 -3.07
N GLY A 309 19.19 2.61 -4.34
CA GLY A 309 18.52 3.30 -5.43
C GLY A 309 17.19 2.68 -5.86
N ALA A 310 17.03 1.37 -5.68
CA ALA A 310 15.81 0.63 -6.03
C ALA A 310 14.77 0.62 -4.90
N PHE A 311 15.23 0.69 -3.66
CA PHE A 311 14.43 0.76 -2.45
C PHE A 311 14.78 2.02 -1.67
N PRO A 312 14.49 3.21 -2.22
CA PRO A 312 14.73 4.45 -1.49
C PRO A 312 13.95 4.41 -0.16
N ARG A 313 14.58 4.87 0.93
CA ARG A 313 13.93 5.02 2.24
C ARG A 313 13.44 3.70 2.85
N HIS A 314 14.17 2.60 2.63
CA HIS A 314 13.79 1.28 3.09
C HIS A 314 14.51 0.88 4.40
N PRO A 315 13.87 1.00 5.59
CA PRO A 315 14.53 0.82 6.88
C PRO A 315 15.17 -0.57 7.06
N ARG A 316 14.53 -1.66 6.57
CA ARG A 316 15.14 -3.00 6.66
C ARG A 316 16.40 -3.14 5.80
N LEU A 317 16.48 -2.43 4.68
CA LEU A 317 17.67 -2.44 3.81
C LEU A 317 18.79 -1.66 4.48
N TYR A 318 18.45 -0.49 5.04
CA TYR A 318 19.40 0.33 5.81
C TYR A 318 19.90 -0.39 7.05
N ARG A 319 19.03 -1.12 7.75
CA ARG A 319 19.43 -1.98 8.85
C ARG A 319 20.38 -3.08 8.37
N ALA A 320 20.05 -3.82 7.30
CA ALA A 320 20.90 -4.87 6.75
C ALA A 320 22.27 -4.33 6.30
N LEU A 321 22.30 -3.17 5.64
CA LEU A 321 23.54 -2.46 5.29
C LEU A 321 24.34 -2.03 6.52
N GLY A 322 23.67 -1.56 7.57
CA GLY A 322 24.28 -1.19 8.83
C GLY A 322 24.92 -2.39 9.54
N MET A 323 24.20 -3.51 9.60
CA MET A 323 24.70 -4.77 10.14
C MET A 323 25.87 -5.31 9.33
N ALA A 324 25.78 -5.32 8.00
CA ALA A 324 26.87 -5.77 7.13
C ALA A 324 28.11 -4.89 7.28
N ALA A 325 27.97 -3.57 7.34
CA ALA A 325 29.08 -2.66 7.60
C ALA A 325 29.70 -2.88 8.98
N ASN A 326 28.89 -3.16 10.01
CA ASN A 326 29.40 -3.46 11.34
C ASN A 326 30.19 -4.78 11.37
N SER A 327 29.68 -5.83 10.72
CA SER A 327 30.39 -7.11 10.55
C SER A 327 31.70 -6.96 9.76
N ALA A 328 31.76 -6.02 8.83
CA ALA A 328 32.98 -5.64 8.11
C ALA A 328 33.91 -4.70 8.91
N SER A 329 33.62 -4.42 10.19
CA SER A 329 34.34 -3.47 11.05
C SER A 329 34.35 -2.02 10.54
N ASP A 330 33.47 -1.65 9.60
CA ASP A 330 33.27 -0.28 9.12
C ASP A 330 32.22 0.44 9.97
N ARG A 331 32.64 0.83 11.18
CA ARG A 331 31.77 1.50 12.17
C ARG A 331 31.15 2.80 11.66
N THR A 332 31.86 3.52 10.80
CA THR A 332 31.40 4.81 10.25
C THR A 332 30.20 4.59 9.35
N ASN A 333 30.29 3.66 8.38
CA ASN A 333 29.16 3.36 7.52
C ASN A 333 28.05 2.61 8.25
N ALA A 334 28.38 1.75 9.22
CA ALA A 334 27.38 1.10 10.07
C ALA A 334 26.45 2.11 10.73
N ARG A 335 27.03 3.10 11.44
CA ARG A 335 26.27 4.16 12.11
C ARG A 335 25.44 4.99 11.13
N LYS A 336 26.01 5.32 9.96
CA LYS A 336 25.30 6.08 8.91
C LYS A 336 24.05 5.34 8.43
N TRP A 337 24.16 4.05 8.13
CA TRP A 337 23.03 3.25 7.64
C TRP A 337 21.99 2.99 8.73
N LEU A 338 22.41 2.66 9.95
CA LEU A 338 21.49 2.47 11.07
C LEU A 338 20.74 3.76 11.42
N ALA A 339 21.39 4.94 11.37
CA ALA A 339 20.71 6.21 11.56
C ALA A 339 19.65 6.48 10.47
N LYS A 340 19.93 6.13 9.21
CA LYS A 340 18.93 6.18 8.14
C LYS A 340 17.77 5.21 8.40
N ALA A 341 18.05 3.99 8.89
CA ALA A 341 17.00 3.04 9.24
C ALA A 341 16.05 3.60 10.30
N LEU A 342 16.60 4.17 11.38
CA LEU A 342 15.81 4.77 12.46
C LEU A 342 15.04 6.04 12.01
N ALA A 343 15.55 6.77 11.03
CA ALA A 343 14.84 7.92 10.47
C ALA A 343 13.56 7.51 9.71
N GLU A 344 13.55 6.32 9.11
CA GLU A 344 12.40 5.78 8.35
C GLU A 344 11.48 4.91 9.21
N ASP A 345 12.01 4.29 10.26
CA ASP A 345 11.25 3.57 11.29
C ASP A 345 11.83 3.89 12.67
N TYR A 346 11.31 4.94 13.29
CA TYR A 346 11.82 5.42 14.56
C TYR A 346 11.56 4.45 15.72
N ARG A 347 10.71 3.43 15.54
CA ARG A 347 10.33 2.45 16.57
C ARG A 347 11.16 1.17 16.51
N ASP A 348 12.09 1.02 15.55
CA ASP A 348 12.95 -0.16 15.46
C ASP A 348 13.93 -0.24 16.65
N ASP A 349 13.53 -0.98 17.69
CA ASP A 349 14.30 -1.18 18.91
C ASP A 349 15.63 -1.91 18.67
N GLU A 350 15.72 -2.72 17.63
CA GLU A 350 16.96 -3.42 17.30
C GLU A 350 17.98 -2.46 16.71
N VAL A 351 17.55 -1.58 15.80
CA VAL A 351 18.41 -0.50 15.27
C VAL A 351 18.91 0.41 16.39
N ARG A 352 18.06 0.74 17.37
CA ARG A 352 18.48 1.53 18.55
C ARG A 352 19.57 0.82 19.34
N LYS A 353 19.40 -0.46 19.65
CA LYS A 353 20.42 -1.27 20.37
C LYS A 353 21.76 -1.30 19.61
N LEU A 354 21.70 -1.53 18.30
CA LEU A 354 22.88 -1.54 17.43
C LEU A 354 23.61 -0.19 17.41
N LEU A 355 22.88 0.94 17.45
CA LEU A 355 23.47 2.28 17.52
C LEU A 355 24.10 2.61 18.88
N ASP A 356 23.52 2.10 19.96
CA ASP A 356 24.03 2.29 21.33
C ASP A 356 25.25 1.40 21.64
N GLY A 357 25.62 0.51 20.73
CA GLY A 357 26.73 -0.45 20.91
C GLY A 357 26.43 -1.50 21.98
N LYS A 358 25.14 -1.81 22.19
CA LYS A 358 24.66 -2.79 23.17
C LYS A 358 24.38 -4.15 22.55
#